data_AF-A0A225WFR8-F1
#
_entry.id   AF-A0A225WFR8-F1
#
_cell.length_a   1.000
_cell.length_b   1.000
_cell.length_c   1.000
_cell.angle_alpha   90.00
_cell.angle_beta   90.00
_cell.angle_gamma   90.00
#
_symmetry.space_group_name_H-M   'P 1'
#
loop_
_entity.id
_entity.type
_entity.pdbx_description
1 polymer ?
#
loop_
_entity_poly.entity_id
_entity_poly.type
_entity_poly.pdbx_seq_one_letter_code
_entity_poly.pdbx_strand_id
1 'polypeptide(L)' 'MDSRLSVDKLLAQWVGPFEVVSTAAHSFDIRHPVTNQQYTVHGSRLKFYADANLEVDEEHT' A
#
# COMPACT_ATOMS: atom_id res chain seq x y z
N MET A 1 -13.80 11.11 35.94
CA MET A 1 -13.75 12.37 35.17
C MET A 1 -12.31 12.47 34.69
N ASP A 2 -12.04 11.88 33.54
CA ASP A 2 -10.67 11.67 33.06
C ASP A 2 -10.42 12.57 31.87
N SER A 3 -10.12 13.83 32.18
CA SER A 3 -9.60 14.80 31.22
C SER A 3 -8.12 14.47 30.96
N ARG A 4 -7.82 13.78 29.85
CA ARG A 4 -6.46 13.58 29.33
C ARG A 4 -6.33 14.04 27.88
N LEU A 5 -6.38 15.36 27.71
CA LEU A 5 -5.98 16.13 26.52
C LEU A 5 -5.18 15.36 25.44
N SER A 6 -5.64 15.54 24.19
CA SER A 6 -4.84 15.65 22.97
C SER A 6 -3.79 14.58 22.67
N VAL A 7 -4.12 13.72 21.70
CA VAL A 7 -3.26 13.65 20.52
C VAL A 7 -4.14 13.34 19.31
N ASP A 8 -4.07 14.20 18.31
CA ASP A 8 -4.55 13.98 16.95
C ASP A 8 -4.04 12.63 16.47
N LYS A 9 -4.87 11.60 16.64
CA LYS A 9 -4.55 10.25 16.24
C LYS A 9 -4.38 10.31 14.73
N LEU A 10 -3.14 10.15 14.25
CA LEU A 10 -2.85 10.02 12.82
C LEU A 10 -3.63 8.81 12.29
N LEU A 11 -4.85 9.04 11.82
CA LEU A 11 -5.71 8.05 11.19
C LEU A 11 -5.14 7.80 9.79
N ALA A 12 -4.03 7.07 9.72
CA ALA A 12 -3.50 6.55 8.47
C ALA A 12 -4.43 5.44 8.00
N GLN A 13 -5.43 5.79 7.20
CA GLN A 13 -6.28 4.82 6.51
C GLN A 13 -5.54 4.35 5.26
N TRP A 14 -5.28 3.04 5.19
CA TRP A 14 -4.82 2.41 3.97
C TRP A 14 -5.97 2.44 2.95
N VAL A 15 -5.77 3.21 1.89
CA VAL A 15 -6.61 3.17 0.69
C VAL A 15 -6.20 1.98 -0.17
N GLY A 16 -7.15 1.42 -0.93
CA GLY A 16 -7.15 0.07 -1.52
C GLY A 16 -5.97 -0.31 -2.44
N PRO A 17 -6.15 -1.29 -3.34
CA PRO A 17 -5.04 -1.81 -4.13
C PRO A 17 -4.54 -0.77 -5.14
N PHE A 18 -3.26 -0.44 -5.06
CA PHE A 18 -2.53 0.34 -6.07
C PHE A 18 -1.48 -0.53 -6.72
N GLU A 19 -1.27 -0.33 -8.01
CA GLU A 19 -0.23 -1.02 -8.77
C GLU A 19 1.04 -0.18 -8.72
N VAL A 20 2.18 -0.78 -8.41
CA VAL A 20 3.49 -0.09 -8.49
C VAL A 20 3.93 -0.10 -9.95
N VAL A 21 4.07 1.09 -10.54
CA VAL A 21 4.50 1.28 -11.93
C VAL A 21 6.02 1.39 -12.03
N SER A 22 6.66 2.05 -11.06
CA SER A 22 8.12 2.24 -11.07
C SER A 22 8.68 2.37 -9.66
N THR A 23 9.91 1.90 -9.51
CA THR A 23 10.68 1.99 -8.27
C THR A 23 11.84 2.96 -8.49
N ALA A 24 11.77 4.15 -7.89
CA ALA A 24 12.88 5.09 -7.83
C ALA A 24 13.69 4.88 -6.53
N ALA A 25 14.91 5.42 -6.48
CA ALA A 25 15.85 5.22 -5.36
C ALA A 25 15.28 5.62 -3.97
N HIS A 26 14.37 6.59 -3.93
CA HIS A 26 13.76 7.09 -2.68
C HIS A 26 12.23 7.24 -2.78
N SER A 27 11.61 6.77 -3.85
CA SER A 27 10.19 6.97 -4.12
C SER A 27 9.64 5.87 -5.01
N PHE A 28 8.34 5.65 -4.92
CA PHE A 28 7.62 4.66 -5.70
C PHE A 28 6.53 5.36 -6.49
N ASP A 29 6.48 5.10 -7.78
CA ASP A 29 5.38 5.51 -8.63
C ASP A 29 4.31 4.43 -8.57
N ILE A 30 3.13 4.80 -8.11
CA ILE A 30 1.95 3.93 -8.05
C ILE A 30 0.88 4.45 -8.99
N ARG A 31 0.10 3.53 -9.55
CA ARG A 31 -1.04 3.83 -10.41
C ARG A 31 -2.30 3.25 -9.79
N HIS A 32 -3.35 4.06 -9.80
CA HIS A 32 -4.68 3.59 -9.49
C HIS A 32 -5.24 2.83 -10.71
N PRO A 33 -5.53 1.53 -10.61
CA PRO A 33 -5.89 0.70 -11.78
C PRO A 33 -7.21 1.09 -12.43
N VAL A 34 -8.12 1.73 -11.68
CA VAL A 34 -9.45 2.12 -12.18
C VAL A 34 -9.45 3.51 -12.82
N THR A 35 -8.69 4.46 -12.25
CA THR A 35 -8.66 5.86 -12.73
C THR A 35 -7.43 6.14 -13.59
N ASN A 36 -6.51 5.19 -13.71
CA ASN A 36 -5.21 5.34 -14.37
C ASN A 36 -4.35 6.50 -13.84
N GLN A 37 -4.68 7.04 -12.66
CA GLN A 37 -3.97 8.16 -12.05
C GLN A 37 -2.67 7.67 -11.42
N GLN A 38 -1.57 8.37 -11.72
CA GLN A 38 -0.24 8.08 -11.18
C GLN A 38 0.07 8.99 -10.01
N TYR A 39 0.68 8.42 -8.97
CA TYR A 39 1.10 9.11 -7.76
C TYR A 39 2.51 8.67 -7.39
N THR A 40 3.34 9.62 -6.96
CA THR A 40 4.67 9.31 -6.42
C THR A 40 4.60 9.35 -4.90
N VAL A 41 4.86 8.23 -4.24
CA VAL A 41 4.79 8.08 -2.78
C VAL A 41 6.09 7.51 -2.21
N HIS A 42 6.37 7.80 -0.94
CA HIS A 42 7.50 7.20 -0.24
C HIS A 42 7.18 5.75 0.18
N GLY A 43 8.18 4.87 0.25
CA GLY A 43 8.00 3.46 0.60
C GLY A 43 7.34 3.23 1.98
N SER A 44 7.50 4.17 2.92
CA SER A 44 6.84 4.11 4.23
C SER A 44 5.31 4.25 4.16
N ARG A 45 4.77 4.78 3.07
CA ARG A 45 3.32 4.91 2.81
C ARG A 45 2.79 3.78 1.92
N LEU A 46 3.61 2.78 1.64
CA LEU A 46 3.24 1.63 0.83
C LEU A 46 3.27 0.36 1.68
N LYS A 47 2.24 -0.47 1.53
CA LYS A 47 2.21 -1.80 2.13
C LYS A 47 2.40 -2.81 1.00
N PHE A 48 3.46 -3.59 1.06
CA PHE A 48 3.66 -4.67 0.10
C PHE A 48 2.54 -5.69 0.27
N TYR A 49 1.76 -5.87 -0.79
CA TYR A 49 0.75 -6.90 -0.87
C TYR A 49 1.31 -8.01 -1.73
N ALA A 50 1.92 -9.00 -1.08
CA ALA A 50 2.16 -10.29 -1.70
C ALA A 50 1.08 -11.24 -1.18
N ASP A 51 0.25 -11.74 -2.07
CA ASP A 51 -0.43 -12.99 -1.83
C ASP A 51 0.64 -14.07 -1.66
N ALA A 52 0.93 -14.43 -0.41
CA ALA A 52 1.66 -15.65 -0.09
C ALA A 52 0.85 -16.92 -0.45
N ASN A 53 -0.29 -16.75 -1.13
CA ASN A 53 -1.19 -17.81 -1.58
C ASN A 53 -1.25 -17.94 -3.12
N LEU A 54 -0.20 -17.50 -3.81
CA LEU A 54 0.10 -18.00 -5.16
C LEU A 54 1.24 -19.01 -5.08
N GLU A 55 1.17 -19.92 -4.11
CA GLU A 55 1.65 -21.28 -4.35
C GLU A 55 0.61 -21.86 -5.32
N VAL A 56 0.85 -21.65 -6.62
CA VAL A 56 0.29 -22.54 -7.62
C VAL A 56 0.91 -23.87 -7.24
N ASP A 57 0.19 -24.66 -6.45
CA ASP A 57 0.45 -26.09 -6.37
C ASP A 57 0.19 -26.58 -7.79
N GLU A 58 1.23 -26.53 -8.61
CA GLU A 58 1.30 -27.19 -9.89
C GLU A 58 1.18 -28.68 -9.58
N GLU A 59 -0.06 -29.15 -9.42
CA GLU A 59 -0.41 -30.56 -9.27
C GLU A 59 0.00 -31.28 -10.56
N HIS A 60 1.28 -31.64 -10.67
CA HIS A 60 1.74 -32.51 -11.74
C HIS A 60 1.35 -33.94 -11.34
N THR A 61 0.18 -34.37 -11.82
CA THR A 61 -0.28 -35.77 -11.83
C THR A 61 0.72 -36.69 -12.53
#